data_AF-A0A2S8RNQ9-F1
#
_entry.id   AF-A0A2S8RNQ9-F1
#
_cell.length_a   1.000
_cell.length_b   1.000
_cell.length_c   1.000
_cell.angle_alpha   90.00
_cell.angle_beta   90.00
_cell.angle_gamma   90.00
#
_symmetry.space_group_name_H-M   'P 1'
#
loop_
_entity.id
_entity.type
_entity.pdbx_description
1 polymer ?
#
loop_
_entity_poly.entity_id
_entity_poly.type
_entity_poly.pdbx_seq_one_letter_code
_entity_poly.pdbx_strand_id
1 'polypeptide(L)'
;MDSDIMHIGQRIRRLRREAKLTLLEVASAANLSIGFMSQVERNLTGISISSLVNVAKALNVPLGVLVDQPRQEQPDSHQGARESYSLDDTQQRYERLSTTFNGSLLNAVKVQLLEGYRSEWVAHGGDEFVYVLSGQVSYAVGKKEYLLASGDSLHFDAQQQHRVTNLGDGVAELISVGTLQLFDDDHSVFVSLANNTKPVEAAKRKSKAAGKKANVTGAAGASESTAAKKVATPRRRPTRAGK
;
A
#
# COMPACT_ATOMS: atom_id res chain seq x y z
N MET A 1 -24.00 -2.47 -13.10
CA MET A 1 -23.04 -1.40 -12.77
C MET A 1 -21.67 -1.90 -13.20
N ASP A 2 -21.34 -1.71 -14.48
CA ASP A 2 -20.44 -2.64 -15.18
C ASP A 2 -19.12 -1.94 -15.59
N SER A 3 -18.54 -1.16 -14.68
CA SER A 3 -17.21 -0.57 -14.90
C SER A 3 -16.11 -1.55 -14.50
N ASP A 4 -15.73 -2.40 -15.46
CA ASP A 4 -14.38 -2.94 -15.61
C ASP A 4 -13.64 -3.39 -14.32
N ILE A 5 -14.06 -4.52 -13.73
CA ILE A 5 -13.15 -5.32 -12.88
C ILE A 5 -12.15 -6.03 -13.81
N MET A 6 -11.28 -5.23 -14.42
CA MET A 6 -10.17 -5.71 -15.24
C MET A 6 -9.07 -6.17 -14.28
N HIS A 7 -8.88 -7.49 -14.16
CA HIS A 7 -7.80 -8.09 -13.36
C HIS A 7 -6.42 -7.48 -13.72
N ILE A 8 -5.47 -7.52 -12.79
CA ILE A 8 -4.21 -6.78 -12.91
C ILE A 8 -3.44 -7.13 -14.19
N GLY A 9 -3.41 -8.42 -14.57
CA GLY A 9 -2.78 -8.90 -15.79
C GLY A 9 -3.38 -8.32 -17.06
N GLN A 10 -4.70 -8.14 -17.08
CA GLN A 10 -5.39 -7.50 -18.21
C GLN A 10 -5.07 -5.99 -18.26
N ARG A 11 -5.02 -5.29 -17.13
CA ARG A 11 -4.62 -3.86 -17.05
C ARG A 11 -3.20 -3.66 -17.56
N ILE A 12 -2.25 -4.48 -17.09
CA ILE A 12 -0.85 -4.52 -17.52
C ILE A 12 -0.77 -4.73 -19.05
N ARG A 13 -1.47 -5.74 -19.57
CA ARG A 13 -1.49 -6.07 -21.00
C ARG A 13 -2.06 -4.95 -21.87
N ARG A 14 -3.07 -4.21 -21.38
CA ARG A 14 -3.64 -3.04 -22.06
C ARG A 14 -2.59 -1.93 -22.18
N LEU A 15 -2.04 -1.50 -21.04
CA LEU A 15 -1.06 -0.42 -20.97
C LEU A 15 0.20 -0.72 -21.80
N ARG A 16 0.69 -1.96 -21.76
CA ARG A 16 1.81 -2.40 -22.61
C ARG A 16 1.52 -2.22 -24.11
N ARG A 17 0.31 -2.57 -24.55
CA ARG A 17 -0.11 -2.43 -25.95
C ARG A 17 -0.28 -0.97 -26.37
N GLU A 18 -0.79 -0.14 -25.46
CA GLU A 18 -0.90 1.33 -25.66
C GLU A 18 0.48 1.98 -25.78
N ALA A 19 1.44 1.57 -24.93
CA ALA A 19 2.86 1.93 -25.02
C ALA A 19 3.60 1.31 -26.23
N LYS A 20 2.94 0.44 -27.01
CA LYS A 20 3.49 -0.31 -28.16
C LYS A 20 4.69 -1.21 -27.84
N LEU A 21 4.86 -1.59 -26.58
CA LEU A 21 5.97 -2.44 -26.13
C LEU A 21 5.66 -3.94 -26.33
N THR A 22 6.68 -4.71 -26.67
CA THR A 22 6.64 -6.17 -26.66
C THR A 22 6.66 -6.72 -25.23
N LEU A 23 6.24 -7.99 -25.07
CA LEU A 23 6.30 -8.67 -23.78
C LEU A 23 7.75 -8.82 -23.28
N LEU A 24 8.71 -8.97 -24.20
CA LEU A 24 10.14 -9.04 -23.90
C LEU A 24 10.64 -7.72 -23.29
N GLU A 25 10.35 -6.58 -23.92
CA GLU A 25 10.81 -5.27 -23.45
C GLU A 25 10.33 -4.97 -22.03
N VAL A 26 9.04 -5.18 -21.74
CA VAL A 26 8.50 -4.94 -20.38
C VAL A 26 9.07 -5.94 -19.37
N ALA A 27 9.18 -7.23 -19.72
CA ALA A 27 9.74 -8.22 -18.82
C ALA A 27 11.21 -7.92 -18.48
N SER A 28 12.04 -7.60 -19.49
CA SER A 28 13.44 -7.22 -19.29
C SER A 28 13.58 -5.93 -18.47
N ALA A 29 12.79 -4.89 -18.77
CA ALA A 29 12.84 -3.63 -18.02
C ALA A 29 12.33 -3.77 -16.56
N ALA A 30 11.38 -4.68 -16.30
CA ALA A 30 10.90 -4.98 -14.96
C ALA A 30 11.78 -5.97 -14.18
N ASN A 31 12.86 -6.49 -14.79
CA ASN A 31 13.70 -7.58 -14.27
C ASN A 31 12.92 -8.87 -13.95
N LEU A 32 11.95 -9.20 -14.81
CA LEU A 32 11.10 -10.39 -14.73
C LEU A 32 11.35 -11.34 -15.91
N SER A 33 11.04 -12.63 -15.73
CA SER A 33 11.08 -13.55 -16.86
C SER A 33 9.89 -13.32 -17.81
N ILE A 34 10.14 -13.43 -19.13
CA ILE A 34 9.11 -13.31 -20.17
C ILE A 34 7.98 -14.33 -19.92
N GLY A 35 8.34 -15.53 -19.44
CA GLY A 35 7.40 -16.58 -19.07
C GLY A 35 6.47 -16.15 -17.94
N PHE A 36 7.02 -15.62 -16.84
CA PHE A 36 6.24 -15.08 -15.72
C PHE A 36 5.33 -13.93 -16.18
N MET A 37 5.89 -12.95 -16.90
CA MET A 37 5.13 -11.81 -17.46
C MET A 37 3.97 -12.29 -18.35
N SER A 38 4.18 -13.36 -19.13
CA SER A 38 3.12 -13.99 -19.93
C SER A 38 2.01 -14.62 -19.10
N GLN A 39 2.33 -15.23 -17.95
CA GLN A 39 1.33 -15.80 -17.05
C GLN A 39 0.56 -14.70 -16.31
N VAL A 40 1.26 -13.65 -15.85
CA VAL A 40 0.65 -12.46 -15.23
C VAL A 40 -0.35 -11.81 -16.19
N GLU A 41 0.02 -11.52 -17.44
CA GLU A 41 -0.91 -10.94 -18.45
C GLU A 41 -2.13 -11.80 -18.82
N ARG A 42 -2.17 -13.05 -18.34
CA ARG A 42 -3.27 -14.00 -18.51
C ARG A 42 -3.99 -14.32 -17.19
N ASN A 43 -3.60 -13.68 -16.09
CA ASN A 43 -4.07 -13.94 -14.72
C ASN A 43 -3.89 -15.42 -14.29
N LEU A 44 -2.82 -16.07 -14.77
CA LEU A 44 -2.50 -17.48 -14.45
C LEU A 44 -1.54 -17.62 -13.28
N THR A 45 -1.05 -16.50 -12.75
CA THR A 45 -0.26 -16.38 -11.53
C THR A 45 -0.43 -14.96 -10.99
N GLY A 46 -0.36 -14.78 -9.67
CA GLY A 46 -0.30 -13.47 -9.05
C GLY A 46 1.08 -12.82 -9.22
N ILE A 47 1.19 -11.56 -8.83
CA ILE A 47 2.43 -10.77 -8.85
C ILE A 47 2.62 -10.08 -7.49
N SER A 48 3.86 -9.97 -6.97
CA SER A 48 4.13 -9.20 -5.75
C SER A 48 4.04 -7.69 -5.99
N ILE A 49 3.83 -6.90 -4.92
CA ILE A 49 3.82 -5.43 -5.02
C ILE A 49 5.15 -4.89 -5.56
N SER A 50 6.27 -5.49 -5.16
CA SER A 50 7.61 -5.07 -5.60
C SER A 50 7.82 -5.27 -7.10
N SER A 51 7.37 -6.40 -7.66
CA SER A 51 7.40 -6.62 -9.10
C SER A 51 6.41 -5.75 -9.85
N LEU A 52 5.24 -5.45 -9.25
CA LEU A 52 4.26 -4.55 -9.83
C LEU A 52 4.80 -3.11 -9.94
N VAL A 53 5.56 -2.64 -8.93
CA VAL A 53 6.31 -1.36 -8.99
C VAL A 53 7.29 -1.36 -10.17
N ASN A 54 8.03 -2.46 -10.38
CA ASN A 54 8.95 -2.58 -11.51
C ASN A 54 8.20 -2.59 -12.87
N VAL A 55 7.04 -3.25 -12.96
CA VAL A 55 6.18 -3.23 -14.16
C VAL A 55 5.62 -1.83 -14.42
N ALA A 56 5.18 -1.09 -13.39
CA ALA A 56 4.71 0.29 -13.52
C ALA A 56 5.83 1.21 -14.07
N LYS A 57 7.05 1.09 -13.54
CA LYS A 57 8.25 1.79 -14.03
C LYS A 57 8.57 1.42 -15.48
N ALA A 58 8.56 0.13 -15.82
CA ALA A 58 8.82 -0.37 -17.18
C ALA A 58 7.77 0.11 -18.22
N LEU A 59 6.53 0.34 -17.78
CA LEU A 59 5.46 0.92 -18.58
C LEU A 59 5.42 2.46 -18.55
N ASN A 60 6.29 3.09 -17.76
CA ASN A 60 6.30 4.53 -17.50
C ASN A 60 4.93 5.08 -17.04
N VAL A 61 4.29 4.40 -16.08
CA VAL A 61 3.02 4.79 -15.46
C VAL A 61 3.11 4.86 -13.93
N PRO A 62 2.31 5.74 -13.27
CA PRO A 62 2.09 5.70 -11.83
C PRO A 62 1.59 4.32 -11.37
N LEU A 63 1.99 3.86 -10.18
CA LEU A 63 1.57 2.55 -9.66
C LEU A 63 0.06 2.48 -9.43
N GLY A 64 -0.56 3.62 -9.08
CA GLY A 64 -2.01 3.77 -8.95
C GLY A 64 -2.80 3.40 -10.22
N VAL A 65 -2.17 3.41 -11.39
CA VAL A 65 -2.80 2.99 -12.66
C VAL A 65 -2.91 1.46 -12.75
N LEU A 66 -2.14 0.70 -11.96
CA LEU A 66 -2.19 -0.77 -11.90
C LEU A 66 -2.96 -1.31 -10.68
N VAL A 67 -2.80 -0.70 -9.51
CA VAL A 67 -3.45 -1.11 -8.26
C VAL A 67 -4.02 0.12 -7.55
N ASP A 68 -5.24 0.02 -7.03
CA ASP A 68 -5.76 1.03 -6.10
C ASP A 68 -5.32 0.68 -4.68
N GLN A 69 -4.78 1.64 -3.95
CA GLN A 69 -4.17 1.43 -2.63
C GLN A 69 -4.75 2.41 -1.60
N PRO A 70 -5.14 1.94 -0.41
CA PRO A 70 -5.60 2.82 0.66
C PRO A 70 -4.58 3.90 1.02
N ARG A 71 -5.08 5.11 1.20
CA ARG A 71 -4.28 6.23 1.73
C ARG A 71 -4.12 6.09 3.23
N GLN A 72 -2.98 6.55 3.73
CA GLN A 72 -2.76 6.77 5.15
C GLN A 72 -2.28 8.20 5.33
N GLU A 73 -3.22 9.10 5.66
CA GLU A 73 -2.96 10.53 5.85
C GLU A 73 -2.50 10.86 7.28
N GLN A 74 -2.89 10.04 8.26
CA GLN A 74 -2.58 10.26 9.68
C GLN A 74 -1.33 9.48 10.11
N PRO A 75 -0.42 10.07 10.93
CA PRO A 75 0.82 9.43 11.35
C PRO A 75 0.62 8.19 12.22
N ASP A 76 -0.54 8.04 12.85
CA ASP A 76 -0.93 6.88 13.65
C ASP A 76 -1.78 5.87 12.86
N SER A 77 -1.43 4.58 12.96
CA SER A 77 -2.07 3.49 12.21
C SER A 77 -2.55 2.38 13.15
N HIS A 78 -3.86 2.24 13.31
CA HIS A 78 -4.49 1.35 14.29
C HIS A 78 -4.95 0.02 13.69
N GLN A 79 -4.70 -1.09 14.39
CA GLN A 79 -5.20 -2.40 14.01
C GLN A 79 -6.74 -2.41 13.98
N GLY A 80 -7.33 -3.00 12.93
CA GLY A 80 -8.79 -3.05 12.74
C GLY A 80 -9.41 -1.78 12.15
N ALA A 81 -8.66 -0.68 12.03
CA ALA A 81 -9.07 0.53 11.32
C ALA A 81 -8.40 0.68 9.93
N ARG A 82 -7.40 -0.16 9.63
CA ARG A 82 -6.72 -0.19 8.32
C ARG A 82 -7.62 -0.84 7.28
N GLU A 83 -7.67 -0.24 6.10
CA GLU A 83 -8.22 -0.91 4.92
C GLU A 83 -7.20 -1.94 4.40
N SER A 84 -7.65 -3.17 4.20
CA SER A 84 -6.83 -4.23 3.61
C SER A 84 -7.07 -4.30 2.10
N TYR A 85 -5.97 -4.48 1.34
CA TYR A 85 -6.00 -4.58 -0.12
C TYR A 85 -5.17 -5.76 -0.61
N SER A 86 -5.47 -6.21 -1.83
CA SER A 86 -4.79 -7.29 -2.54
C SER A 86 -4.60 -6.88 -4.01
N LEU A 87 -3.58 -7.43 -4.66
CA LEU A 87 -3.28 -7.17 -6.07
C LEU A 87 -4.15 -8.01 -7.01
N ASP A 88 -4.45 -9.22 -6.58
CA ASP A 88 -5.22 -10.25 -7.26
C ASP A 88 -6.06 -11.03 -6.25
N ASP A 89 -6.92 -11.91 -6.74
CA ASP A 89 -7.79 -12.81 -5.96
C ASP A 89 -7.03 -13.92 -5.18
N THR A 90 -5.71 -13.81 -5.04
CA THR A 90 -4.85 -14.92 -4.56
C THR A 90 -3.83 -14.53 -3.51
N GLN A 91 -3.85 -15.31 -2.42
CA GLN A 91 -2.77 -15.65 -1.48
C GLN A 91 -1.94 -14.55 -0.78
N GLN A 92 -2.15 -13.27 -1.06
CA GLN A 92 -1.48 -12.17 -0.36
C GLN A 92 -2.43 -11.01 -0.05
N ARG A 93 -2.36 -10.49 1.16
CA ARG A 93 -3.07 -9.28 1.60
C ARG A 93 -2.09 -8.29 2.22
N TYR A 94 -2.39 -7.01 2.06
CA TYR A 94 -1.61 -5.90 2.58
C TYR A 94 -2.49 -5.01 3.47
N GLU A 95 -1.89 -4.42 4.50
CA GLU A 95 -2.40 -3.25 5.22
C GLU A 95 -1.29 -2.20 5.29
N ARG A 96 -1.60 -0.95 4.95
CA ARG A 96 -0.61 0.14 5.01
C ARG A 96 -0.33 0.57 6.46
N LEU A 97 0.95 0.70 6.80
CA LEU A 97 1.41 1.12 8.14
C LEU A 97 2.00 2.53 8.15
N SER A 98 2.66 2.96 7.08
CA SER A 98 3.33 4.28 6.99
C SER A 98 2.51 5.35 6.28
N THR A 99 2.64 6.59 6.76
CA THR A 99 2.28 7.81 6.01
C THR A 99 3.30 8.13 4.92
N THR A 100 2.88 8.89 3.92
CA THR A 100 3.78 9.59 2.99
C THR A 100 3.87 11.07 3.36
N PHE A 101 5.07 11.65 3.27
CA PHE A 101 5.32 13.08 3.37
C PHE A 101 6.62 13.42 2.64
N ASN A 102 6.84 14.70 2.31
CA ASN A 102 8.03 15.13 1.58
C ASN A 102 9.34 14.71 2.30
N GLY A 103 10.18 13.95 1.60
CA GLY A 103 11.43 13.39 2.16
C GLY A 103 11.28 12.11 2.98
N SER A 104 10.07 11.54 3.13
CA SER A 104 9.91 10.20 3.68
C SER A 104 10.50 9.16 2.71
N LEU A 105 11.35 8.28 3.23
CA LEU A 105 11.91 7.17 2.47
C LEU A 105 11.29 5.82 2.85
N LEU A 106 10.58 5.74 3.98
CA LEU A 106 10.10 4.47 4.54
C LEU A 106 8.69 4.16 4.05
N ASN A 107 8.55 3.02 3.39
CA ASN A 107 7.29 2.42 2.99
C ASN A 107 7.09 1.16 3.85
N ALA A 108 6.08 1.16 4.73
CA ALA A 108 5.80 0.07 5.66
C ALA A 108 4.42 -0.52 5.43
N VAL A 109 4.35 -1.85 5.35
CA VAL A 109 3.13 -2.65 5.18
C VAL A 109 3.12 -3.81 6.16
N LYS A 110 1.94 -4.15 6.70
CA LYS A 110 1.70 -5.49 7.22
C LYS A 110 1.25 -6.34 6.03
N VAL A 111 1.82 -7.53 5.92
CA VAL A 111 1.59 -8.49 4.86
C VAL A 111 1.05 -9.77 5.48
N GLN A 112 0.01 -10.34 4.90
CA GLN A 112 -0.45 -11.69 5.19
C GLN A 112 -0.15 -12.56 3.97
N LEU A 113 0.60 -13.65 4.17
CA LEU A 113 0.87 -14.68 3.16
C LEU A 113 0.00 -15.89 3.51
N LEU A 114 -0.90 -16.30 2.61
CA LEU A 114 -1.70 -17.51 2.82
C LEU A 114 -0.83 -18.77 2.70
N GLU A 115 -1.36 -19.90 3.15
CA GLU A 115 -0.73 -21.22 3.03
C GLU A 115 -0.31 -21.50 1.57
N GLY A 116 0.90 -22.03 1.40
CA GLY A 116 1.47 -22.32 0.07
C GLY A 116 1.89 -21.11 -0.76
N TYR A 117 1.73 -19.87 -0.27
CA TYR A 117 2.19 -18.68 -0.99
C TYR A 117 3.67 -18.74 -1.29
N ARG A 118 4.03 -18.38 -2.53
CA ARG A 118 5.42 -18.23 -2.98
C ARG A 118 5.48 -17.09 -3.99
N SER A 119 6.28 -16.06 -3.72
CA SER A 119 6.49 -14.99 -4.69
C SER A 119 7.35 -15.47 -5.86
N GLU A 120 7.35 -14.71 -6.94
CA GLU A 120 8.41 -14.74 -7.93
C GLU A 120 9.77 -14.31 -7.33
N TRP A 121 10.84 -14.52 -8.10
CA TRP A 121 12.12 -13.86 -7.85
C TRP A 121 12.04 -12.42 -8.34
N VAL A 122 12.38 -11.48 -7.47
CA VAL A 122 12.39 -10.04 -7.76
C VAL A 122 13.69 -9.41 -7.25
N ALA A 123 14.06 -8.27 -7.81
CA ALA A 123 15.07 -7.37 -7.24
C ALA A 123 14.64 -5.92 -7.51
N HIS A 124 14.96 -5.02 -6.60
CA HIS A 124 14.65 -3.60 -6.73
C HIS A 124 15.67 -2.73 -5.98
N GLY A 125 15.73 -1.45 -6.31
CA GLY A 125 16.58 -0.52 -5.56
C GLY A 125 16.13 -0.38 -4.11
N GLY A 126 17.10 -0.14 -3.23
CA GLY A 126 16.89 0.16 -1.82
C GLY A 126 17.06 -1.04 -0.89
N ASP A 127 16.57 -0.86 0.32
CA ASP A 127 16.75 -1.75 1.46
C ASP A 127 15.39 -2.38 1.78
N GLU A 128 15.35 -3.65 2.19
CA GLU A 128 14.15 -4.27 2.77
C GLU A 128 14.46 -4.87 4.14
N PHE A 129 13.69 -4.45 5.14
CA PHE A 129 13.60 -5.01 6.48
C PHE A 129 12.26 -5.75 6.63
N VAL A 130 12.31 -7.00 7.07
CA VAL A 130 11.12 -7.80 7.36
C VAL A 130 11.15 -8.32 8.79
N TYR A 131 9.98 -8.37 9.44
CA TYR A 131 9.79 -8.90 10.79
C TYR A 131 8.58 -9.83 10.82
N VAL A 132 8.76 -11.08 11.27
CA VAL A 132 7.68 -12.07 11.28
C VAL A 132 6.84 -11.91 12.55
N LEU A 133 5.56 -11.59 12.38
CA LEU A 133 4.59 -11.47 13.48
C LEU A 133 4.05 -12.84 13.89
N SER A 134 3.70 -13.69 12.92
CA SER A 134 3.20 -15.05 13.13
C SER A 134 3.49 -15.98 11.96
N GLY A 135 3.55 -17.28 12.22
CA GLY A 135 3.83 -18.31 11.20
C GLY A 135 5.33 -18.50 10.94
N GLN A 136 5.65 -19.13 9.80
CA GLN A 136 7.02 -19.43 9.36
C GLN A 136 7.20 -19.15 7.87
N VAL A 137 8.28 -18.47 7.51
CA VAL A 137 8.61 -18.13 6.11
C VAL A 137 10.06 -18.47 5.79
N SER A 138 10.33 -18.73 4.51
CA SER A 138 11.69 -18.74 3.96
C SER A 138 11.88 -17.53 3.06
N TYR A 139 12.88 -16.71 3.38
CA TYR A 139 13.43 -15.72 2.47
C TYR A 139 14.66 -16.30 1.78
N ALA A 140 14.58 -16.47 0.47
CA ALA A 140 15.76 -16.71 -0.35
C ALA A 140 16.33 -15.35 -0.78
N VAL A 141 17.61 -15.09 -0.53
CA VAL A 141 18.32 -13.88 -0.95
C VAL A 141 19.64 -14.29 -1.62
N GLY A 142 19.75 -13.99 -2.91
CA GLY A 142 20.83 -14.46 -3.78
C GLY A 142 20.91 -15.99 -3.82
N LYS A 143 21.90 -16.55 -3.13
CA LYS A 143 22.15 -18.00 -3.04
C LYS A 143 21.94 -18.59 -1.65
N LYS A 144 21.41 -17.80 -0.70
CA LYS A 144 21.17 -18.22 0.68
C LYS A 144 19.68 -18.26 0.96
N GLU A 145 19.26 -19.22 1.77
CA GLU A 145 17.90 -19.27 2.32
C GLU A 145 17.94 -18.99 3.82
N TYR A 146 16.97 -18.21 4.28
CA TYR A 146 16.81 -17.75 5.65
C TYR A 146 15.43 -18.19 6.12
N LEU A 147 15.41 -19.19 7.00
CA LEU A 147 14.19 -19.64 7.67
C LEU A 147 13.92 -18.70 8.84
N LEU A 148 12.73 -18.09 8.87
CA LEU A 148 12.33 -17.10 9.87
C LEU A 148 11.01 -17.57 10.51
N ALA A 149 11.00 -17.63 11.85
CA ALA A 149 9.83 -17.90 12.65
C ALA A 149 9.32 -16.62 13.33
N SER A 150 8.22 -16.72 14.06
CA SER A 150 7.59 -15.58 14.74
C SER A 150 8.55 -14.93 15.75
N GLY A 151 8.82 -13.64 15.58
CA GLY A 151 9.79 -12.87 16.34
C GLY A 151 11.13 -12.61 15.62
N ASP A 152 11.43 -13.35 14.54
CA ASP A 152 12.64 -13.17 13.75
C ASP A 152 12.53 -12.01 12.75
N SER A 153 13.68 -11.54 12.28
CA SER A 153 13.78 -10.48 11.27
C SER A 153 14.92 -10.73 10.28
N LEU A 154 14.81 -10.12 9.11
CA LEU A 154 15.86 -10.07 8.09
C LEU A 154 15.96 -8.66 7.53
N HIS A 155 17.18 -8.18 7.34
CA HIS A 155 17.47 -6.90 6.69
C HIS A 155 18.51 -7.13 5.59
N PHE A 156 18.23 -6.68 4.36
CA PHE A 156 19.10 -6.93 3.22
C PHE A 156 18.99 -5.84 2.14
N ASP A 157 20.04 -5.75 1.32
CA ASP A 157 20.06 -4.99 0.07
C ASP A 157 19.14 -5.67 -0.95
N ALA A 158 18.03 -5.02 -1.28
CA ALA A 158 16.98 -5.56 -2.14
C ALA A 158 17.37 -5.59 -3.63
N GLN A 159 18.54 -5.06 -4.01
CA GLN A 159 19.11 -5.23 -5.35
C GLN A 159 19.55 -6.69 -5.59
N GLN A 160 19.81 -7.45 -4.52
CA GLN A 160 19.97 -8.89 -4.62
C GLN A 160 18.63 -9.54 -4.95
N GLN A 161 18.62 -10.48 -5.91
CA GLN A 161 17.42 -11.27 -6.21
C GLN A 161 16.94 -11.98 -4.95
N HIS A 162 15.67 -11.76 -4.62
CA HIS A 162 15.05 -12.31 -3.42
C HIS A 162 13.64 -12.84 -3.71
N ARG A 163 13.16 -13.68 -2.80
CA ARG A 163 11.83 -14.32 -2.86
C ARG A 163 11.40 -14.74 -1.46
N VAL A 164 10.13 -14.54 -1.13
CA VAL A 164 9.51 -15.11 0.08
C VAL A 164 8.64 -16.32 -0.25
N THR A 165 8.66 -17.32 0.63
CA THR A 165 7.78 -18.50 0.59
C THR A 165 7.19 -18.70 1.99
N ASN A 166 5.87 -18.87 2.08
CA ASN A 166 5.25 -19.36 3.31
C ASN A 166 5.49 -20.86 3.43
N LEU A 167 6.11 -21.29 4.53
CA LEU A 167 6.41 -22.70 4.80
C LEU A 167 5.46 -23.34 5.82
N GLY A 168 4.62 -22.53 6.46
CA GLY A 168 3.63 -23.01 7.42
C GLY A 168 2.40 -23.63 6.78
N ASP A 169 1.68 -24.40 7.60
CA ASP A 169 0.36 -25.00 7.37
C ASP A 169 -0.80 -24.01 7.66
N GLY A 170 -0.55 -22.72 7.43
CA GLY A 170 -1.47 -21.63 7.75
C GLY A 170 -0.97 -20.27 7.30
N VAL A 171 -1.65 -19.21 7.72
CA VAL A 171 -1.30 -17.83 7.34
C VAL A 171 -0.05 -17.35 8.10
N ALA A 172 0.97 -16.90 7.36
CA ALA A 172 2.08 -16.16 7.93
C ALA A 172 1.79 -14.65 7.89
N GLU A 173 2.05 -13.94 8.99
CA GLU A 173 1.95 -12.49 9.05
C GLU A 173 3.32 -11.87 9.29
N LEU A 174 3.62 -10.80 8.56
CA LEU A 174 4.90 -10.10 8.66
C LEU A 174 4.75 -8.60 8.41
N ILE A 175 5.63 -7.81 9.01
CA ILE A 175 5.83 -6.41 8.65
C ILE A 175 6.97 -6.38 7.63
N SER A 176 6.74 -5.75 6.46
CA SER A 176 7.83 -5.34 5.56
C SER A 176 7.95 -3.82 5.62
N VAL A 177 9.19 -3.34 5.73
CA VAL A 177 9.57 -1.93 5.68
C VAL A 177 10.71 -1.80 4.69
N GLY A 178 10.57 -0.94 3.69
CA GLY A 178 11.62 -0.73 2.71
C GLY A 178 11.64 0.67 2.11
N THR A 179 12.65 0.93 1.29
CA THR A 179 12.82 2.20 0.56
C THR A 179 12.35 2.13 -0.90
N LEU A 180 11.76 1.00 -1.31
CA LEU A 180 10.98 0.93 -2.55
C LEU A 180 9.71 1.77 -2.40
N GLN A 181 9.49 2.72 -3.31
CA GLN A 181 8.27 3.51 -3.36
C GLN A 181 7.06 2.62 -3.67
N LEU A 182 6.29 2.25 -2.63
CA LEU A 182 5.08 1.43 -2.72
C LEU A 182 3.82 2.29 -2.87
N PHE A 183 3.85 3.53 -2.40
CA PHE A 183 2.70 4.43 -2.38
C PHE A 183 2.89 5.61 -3.33
N ASP A 184 1.82 5.99 -4.01
CA ASP A 184 1.81 7.02 -5.05
C ASP A 184 0.66 8.00 -4.80
N ASP A 185 0.70 8.62 -3.61
CA ASP A 185 -0.36 9.50 -3.14
C ASP A 185 -0.44 10.79 -3.99
N ASP A 186 0.71 11.24 -4.53
CA ASP A 186 0.86 12.47 -5.32
C ASP A 186 0.28 12.37 -6.74
N HIS A 187 0.36 11.23 -7.43
CA HIS A 187 -0.13 11.11 -8.82
C HIS A 187 -1.64 10.79 -8.95
N SER A 188 -2.35 10.73 -7.83
CA SER A 188 -3.79 10.42 -7.77
C SER A 188 -4.73 11.40 -8.49
N VAL A 189 -4.24 12.56 -8.93
CA VAL A 189 -5.02 13.60 -9.63
C VAL A 189 -5.53 13.12 -11.01
N PHE A 190 -4.86 12.16 -11.65
CA PHE A 190 -5.16 11.76 -13.04
C PHE A 190 -6.49 11.01 -13.26
N VAL A 191 -7.07 10.39 -12.22
CA VAL A 191 -8.28 9.54 -12.38
C VAL A 191 -9.58 10.36 -12.41
N SER A 192 -9.59 11.60 -11.92
CA SER A 192 -10.82 12.40 -11.79
C SER A 192 -11.32 13.04 -13.10
N LEU A 193 -10.45 13.23 -14.10
CA LEU A 193 -10.77 14.04 -15.30
C LEU A 193 -11.52 13.29 -16.42
N ALA A 194 -11.73 11.98 -16.31
CA ALA A 194 -12.41 11.18 -17.33
C ALA A 194 -13.95 11.25 -17.26
N ASN A 195 -14.52 11.63 -16.11
CA ASN A 195 -15.97 11.52 -15.82
C ASN A 195 -16.66 12.87 -15.56
N ASN A 196 -16.51 13.85 -16.46
CA ASN A 196 -17.35 15.05 -16.39
C ASN A 196 -17.78 15.60 -17.76
N THR A 197 -18.73 14.92 -18.39
CA THR A 197 -19.43 15.39 -19.60
C THR A 197 -20.73 16.13 -19.26
N LYS A 198 -20.65 17.44 -19.03
CA LYS A 198 -21.39 18.50 -19.76
C LYS A 198 -21.29 19.88 -19.08
N PRO A 199 -21.24 20.98 -19.86
CA PRO A 199 -21.32 22.33 -19.31
C PRO A 199 -22.76 22.68 -18.92
N VAL A 200 -22.94 23.29 -17.75
CA VAL A 200 -24.22 23.88 -17.32
C VAL A 200 -24.33 25.30 -17.87
N GLU A 201 -25.42 25.61 -18.56
CA GLU A 201 -25.67 26.94 -19.13
C GLU A 201 -25.79 28.05 -18.06
N ALA A 202 -25.24 29.22 -18.39
CA ALA A 202 -25.29 30.40 -17.53
C ALA A 202 -26.68 31.07 -17.53
N ALA A 203 -27.57 30.65 -16.63
CA ALA A 203 -28.86 31.27 -16.42
C ALA A 203 -28.75 32.67 -15.75
N LYS A 204 -28.77 33.73 -16.57
CA LYS A 204 -28.93 35.12 -16.09
C LYS A 204 -30.23 35.29 -15.30
N ARG A 205 -30.15 35.52 -13.98
CA ARG A 205 -31.26 36.08 -13.19
C ARG A 205 -30.90 37.46 -12.64
N LYS A 206 -31.62 38.48 -13.11
CA LYS A 206 -31.68 39.80 -12.48
C LYS A 206 -32.41 39.69 -11.13
N SER A 207 -31.87 40.26 -10.06
CA SER A 207 -32.63 40.60 -8.86
C SER A 207 -32.63 42.12 -8.66
N LYS A 208 -33.81 42.67 -8.33
CA LYS A 208 -34.02 44.10 -8.09
C LYS A 208 -33.64 44.49 -6.66
N ALA A 209 -33.34 45.77 -6.46
CA ALA A 209 -33.14 46.37 -5.15
C ALA A 209 -34.43 46.46 -4.31
N ALA A 210 -34.33 46.06 -3.04
CA ALA A 210 -35.01 46.57 -1.85
C ALA A 210 -34.39 45.80 -0.65
N GLY A 211 -34.06 46.37 0.51
CA GLY A 211 -34.34 47.72 1.01
C GLY A 211 -34.81 47.66 2.46
N LYS A 212 -33.92 47.39 3.42
CA LYS A 212 -34.16 47.68 4.85
C LYS A 212 -32.86 47.77 5.66
N LYS A 213 -32.73 48.84 6.45
CA LYS A 213 -31.69 49.03 7.49
C LYS A 213 -32.18 48.46 8.82
N ALA A 214 -31.26 47.96 9.67
CA ALA A 214 -31.43 47.88 11.12
C ALA A 214 -30.08 47.80 11.86
N ASN A 215 -30.11 48.18 13.14
CA ASN A 215 -29.00 48.51 14.04
C ASN A 215 -29.20 47.73 15.38
N VAL A 216 -28.22 47.44 16.26
CA VAL A 216 -26.76 47.66 16.36
C VAL A 216 -26.20 46.71 17.46
N THR A 217 -24.88 46.71 17.76
CA THR A 217 -24.19 46.04 18.91
C THR A 217 -24.19 44.50 18.95
N GLY A 218 -23.22 43.80 19.59
CA GLY A 218 -21.98 44.21 20.27
C GLY A 218 -21.35 43.03 21.07
N ALA A 219 -20.08 43.17 21.53
CA ALA A 219 -19.34 42.43 22.59
C ALA A 219 -19.54 40.89 22.78
N ALA A 220 -18.52 40.02 22.72
CA ALA A 220 -17.28 39.87 23.52
C ALA A 220 -17.46 39.20 24.91
N GLY A 221 -16.58 38.23 25.23
CA GLY A 221 -16.54 37.40 26.45
C GLY A 221 -16.46 35.90 26.09
N ALA A 222 -15.40 35.09 26.31
CA ALA A 222 -14.31 35.01 27.31
C ALA A 222 -14.68 34.31 28.63
N SER A 223 -13.67 33.67 29.26
CA SER A 223 -13.73 32.81 30.48
C SER A 223 -14.37 31.41 30.26
N GLU A 224 -13.97 30.31 30.91
CA GLU A 224 -12.73 29.85 31.55
C GLU A 224 -13.00 28.43 32.12
N SER A 225 -11.96 27.59 32.09
CA SER A 225 -11.40 26.84 33.24
C SER A 225 -12.28 25.97 34.17
N THR A 226 -11.87 24.70 34.32
CA THR A 226 -11.84 23.81 35.52
C THR A 226 -11.90 22.34 35.04
N ALA A 227 -11.37 21.33 35.73
CA ALA A 227 -10.28 21.27 36.71
C ALA A 227 -9.70 19.83 36.70
N ALA A 228 -8.43 19.68 37.10
CA ALA A 228 -7.77 18.36 37.11
C ALA A 228 -8.24 17.45 38.26
N LYS A 229 -8.18 16.13 38.06
CA LYS A 229 -8.09 15.15 39.16
C LYS A 229 -7.12 14.01 38.83
N LYS A 230 -6.00 13.97 39.57
CA LYS A 230 -5.08 12.83 39.69
C LYS A 230 -5.67 11.76 40.64
N VAL A 231 -4.91 10.65 40.79
CA VAL A 231 -4.98 9.54 41.78
C VAL A 231 -5.47 8.22 41.16
N ALA A 232 -4.84 7.06 41.36
CA ALA A 232 -3.45 6.73 41.73
C ALA A 232 -3.19 5.22 41.43
N THR A 233 -1.92 4.85 41.21
CA THR A 233 -1.48 3.46 41.04
C THR A 233 -1.11 2.82 42.39
N PRO A 234 -1.37 1.52 42.61
CA PRO A 234 -0.64 0.71 43.59
C PRO A 234 0.39 -0.23 42.93
N ARG A 235 1.47 -0.52 43.67
CA ARG A 235 2.64 -1.30 43.20
C ARG A 235 2.55 -2.80 43.53
N ARG A 236 3.08 -3.63 42.62
CA ARG A 236 3.86 -4.89 42.78
C ARG A 236 3.74 -5.72 44.09
N ARG A 237 3.67 -7.06 43.90
CA ARG A 237 4.70 -7.98 44.44
C ARG A 237 4.83 -9.27 43.61
N PRO A 238 6.00 -9.95 43.59
CA PRO A 238 6.23 -11.19 42.83
C PRO A 238 6.31 -12.46 43.69
N THR A 239 5.99 -13.60 43.08
CA THR A 239 6.21 -14.98 43.57
C THR A 239 6.21 -15.94 42.36
N ARG A 240 6.94 -17.06 42.29
CA ARG A 240 8.16 -17.56 42.96
C ARG A 240 8.61 -18.77 42.11
N ALA A 241 9.91 -18.97 41.89
CA ALA A 241 10.40 -20.14 41.17
C ALA A 241 10.17 -21.46 41.93
N GLY A 242 9.96 -22.57 41.21
CA GLY A 242 9.82 -23.89 41.78
C GLY A 242 10.02 -25.02 40.76
N LYS A 243 11.24 -25.57 40.77
CA LYS A 243 11.71 -26.83 40.15
C LYS A 243 11.26 -27.15 38.72
#